data_AF-A0A4P9YW92-F1
#
_entry.id   AF-A0A4P9YW92-F1
#
_cell.length_a   1.000
_cell.length_b   1.000
_cell.length_c   1.000
_cell.angle_alpha   90.00
_cell.angle_beta   90.00
_cell.angle_gamma   90.00
#
_symmetry.space_group_name_H-M   'P 1'
#
loop_
_entity.id
_entity.type
_entity.pdbx_description
1 polymer ?
#
loop_
_entity_poly.entity_id
_entity_poly.type
_entity_poly.pdbx_seq_one_letter_code
_entity_poly.pdbx_strand_id
1 'polypeptide(L)'
;PPLMLHGIDGRYASALFTAAAKKNALDAVEGDLNRLKTAIEKDKDVQSFLGNPTIGRVQKRQGVDALLKKGKYSEVTTNLFNLLAENGRLSETTKIIGAYQSLMMAHRGEVLAVITSA
;
A
#
# COMPACT_ATOMS: atom_id res chain seq x y z
N PRO A 1 7.70 -4.66 14.89
CA PRO A 1 7.88 -3.51 13.97
C PRO A 1 8.51 -2.36 14.76
N PRO A 2 9.51 -1.65 14.21
CA PRO A 2 10.29 -0.64 14.94
C PRO A 2 9.51 0.64 15.29
N LEU A 3 8.33 0.86 14.69
CA LEU A 3 7.39 1.93 15.05
C LEU A 3 5.99 1.35 15.28
N MET A 4 5.34 1.75 16.38
CA MET A 4 3.91 1.50 16.58
C MET A 4 3.10 2.57 15.85
N LEU A 5 2.76 2.29 14.59
CA LEU A 5 1.83 3.12 13.84
C LEU A 5 0.41 2.89 14.38
N HIS A 6 -0.17 3.94 14.95
CA HIS A 6 -1.53 3.94 15.49
C HIS A 6 -2.53 4.25 14.37
N GLY A 7 -3.52 3.39 14.19
CA GLY A 7 -4.52 3.53 13.14
C GLY A 7 -4.82 2.23 12.41
N ILE A 8 -5.87 2.23 11.60
CA ILE A 8 -6.24 1.10 10.73
C ILE A 8 -5.12 0.87 9.70
N ASP A 9 -4.68 1.95 9.07
CA ASP A 9 -3.58 2.07 8.15
C ASP A 9 -2.25 1.56 8.74
N GLY A 10 -1.94 1.96 9.97
CA GLY A 10 -0.74 1.50 10.70
C GLY A 10 -0.72 -0.01 10.96
N ARG A 11 -1.87 -0.61 11.29
CA ARG A 11 -2.00 -2.07 11.49
C ARG A 11 -1.79 -2.84 10.19
N TYR A 12 -2.36 -2.37 9.08
CA TYR A 12 -2.14 -2.99 7.77
C TYR A 12 -0.69 -2.81 7.30
N ALA A 13 -0.11 -1.63 7.45
CA ALA A 13 1.29 -1.37 7.08
C ALA A 13 2.28 -2.22 7.90
N SER A 14 2.03 -2.38 9.21
CA SER A 14 2.87 -3.23 10.08
C SER A 14 2.75 -4.71 9.75
N ALA A 15 1.54 -5.18 9.44
CA ALA A 15 1.30 -6.56 9.01
C ALA A 15 1.99 -6.83 7.66
N LEU A 16 1.88 -5.89 6.72
CA LEU A 16 2.56 -5.93 5.43
C LEU A 16 4.07 -6.00 5.60
N PHE A 17 4.64 -5.11 6.43
CA PHE A 17 6.06 -5.08 6.72
C PHE A 17 6.54 -6.41 7.30
N THR A 18 5.80 -6.98 8.24
CA THR A 18 6.14 -8.28 8.83
C THR A 18 6.09 -9.41 7.79
N ALA A 19 5.10 -9.40 6.89
CA ALA A 19 4.99 -10.39 5.83
C ALA A 19 6.10 -10.25 4.77
N ALA A 20 6.44 -9.01 4.39
CA ALA A 20 7.49 -8.70 3.44
C ALA A 20 8.89 -9.01 4.01
N ALA A 21 9.13 -8.70 5.30
CA ALA A 21 10.36 -9.03 6.00
C ALA A 21 10.58 -10.55 6.09
N LYS A 22 9.53 -11.33 6.40
CA LYS A 22 9.60 -12.80 6.40
C LYS A 22 9.96 -13.39 5.04
N LYS A 23 9.57 -12.73 3.93
CA LYS A 23 9.89 -13.15 2.57
C LYS A 23 11.15 -12.48 2.00
N ASN A 24 11.88 -11.67 2.78
CA ASN A 24 13.00 -10.83 2.32
C ASN A 24 12.67 -10.02 1.04
N ALA A 25 11.42 -9.60 0.91
CA ALA A 25 10.90 -8.93 -0.29
C ALA A 25 10.57 -7.45 -0.02
N LEU A 26 11.19 -6.85 0.99
CA LEU A 26 10.89 -5.49 1.44
C LEU A 26 11.09 -4.45 0.31
N ASP A 27 12.25 -4.48 -0.35
CA ASP A 27 12.55 -3.52 -1.43
C ASP A 27 11.69 -3.76 -2.69
N ALA A 28 11.35 -5.01 -2.97
CA ALA A 28 10.44 -5.36 -4.07
C ALA A 28 9.02 -4.82 -3.80
N VAL A 29 8.52 -4.98 -2.57
CA VAL A 29 7.21 -4.47 -2.15
C VAL A 29 7.22 -2.94 -2.15
N GLU A 30 8.30 -2.29 -1.74
CA GLU A 30 8.42 -0.82 -1.79
C GLU A 30 8.32 -0.29 -3.23
N GLY A 31 9.06 -0.90 -4.18
CA GLY A 31 9.00 -0.54 -5.60
C GLY A 31 7.61 -0.76 -6.20
N ASP A 32 6.96 -1.86 -5.83
CA ASP A 32 5.60 -2.19 -6.22
C ASP A 32 4.58 -1.16 -5.72
N LEU A 33 4.66 -0.77 -4.44
CA LEU A 33 3.78 0.22 -3.84
C LEU A 33 3.97 1.60 -4.48
N ASN A 34 5.19 2.00 -4.80
CA ASN A 34 5.47 3.26 -5.49
C ASN A 34 4.91 3.29 -6.92
N ARG A 35 5.06 2.19 -7.67
CA ARG A 35 4.47 2.04 -9.01
C ARG A 35 2.95 2.15 -8.94
N LEU A 36 2.34 1.50 -7.96
CA LEU A 36 0.90 1.55 -7.80
C LEU A 36 0.40 2.94 -7.38
N LYS A 37 1.10 3.61 -6.44
CA LYS A 37 0.80 5.00 -6.08
C LYS A 37 0.80 5.90 -7.32
N THR A 38 1.84 5.78 -8.14
CA THR A 38 1.97 6.54 -9.38
C THR A 38 0.85 6.21 -10.38
N ALA A 39 0.45 4.94 -10.50
CA ALA A 39 -0.65 4.53 -11.35
C ALA A 39 -1.99 5.10 -10.88
N ILE A 40 -2.24 5.11 -9.57
CA ILE A 40 -3.45 5.67 -8.95
C ILE A 40 -3.48 7.20 -9.10
N GLU A 41 -2.34 7.88 -8.95
CA GLU A 41 -2.27 9.34 -9.11
C GLU A 41 -2.40 9.78 -10.58
N LYS A 42 -1.91 8.98 -11.53
CA LYS A 42 -2.03 9.28 -12.96
C LYS A 42 -3.45 9.09 -13.49
N ASP A 43 -4.19 8.14 -12.93
CA ASP A 43 -5.49 7.75 -13.45
C ASP A 43 -6.60 8.12 -12.46
N LYS A 44 -7.19 9.31 -12.68
CA LYS A 44 -8.29 9.83 -11.85
C LYS A 44 -9.51 8.91 -11.86
N ASP A 45 -9.72 8.16 -12.93
CA ASP A 45 -10.81 7.19 -13.02
C ASP A 45 -10.56 6.01 -12.08
N VAL A 46 -9.30 5.56 -11.95
CA VAL A 46 -8.90 4.55 -10.96
C VAL A 46 -9.06 5.09 -9.54
N GLN A 47 -8.66 6.33 -9.27
CA GLN A 47 -8.85 6.94 -7.96
C GLN A 47 -10.34 7.03 -7.57
N SER A 48 -11.18 7.46 -8.51
CA SER A 48 -12.63 7.49 -8.34
C SER A 48 -13.21 6.09 -8.16
N PHE A 49 -12.75 5.10 -8.93
CA PHE A 49 -13.12 3.69 -8.81
C PHE A 49 -12.77 3.10 -7.44
N LEU A 50 -11.59 3.41 -6.91
CA LEU A 50 -11.14 2.97 -5.58
C LEU A 50 -11.98 3.61 -4.48
N GLY A 51 -12.33 4.89 -4.61
CA GLY A 51 -13.15 5.65 -3.65
C GLY A 51 -14.66 5.41 -3.76
N ASN A 52 -15.17 4.92 -4.88
CA ASN A 52 -16.62 4.81 -5.12
C ASN A 52 -17.22 3.58 -4.39
N PRO A 53 -18.08 3.76 -3.38
CA PRO A 53 -18.68 2.66 -2.62
C PRO A 53 -19.74 1.88 -3.42
N THR A 54 -20.21 2.40 -4.55
CA THR A 54 -21.26 1.80 -5.39
C THR A 54 -20.74 0.60 -6.21
N ILE A 55 -19.42 0.46 -6.36
CA ILE A 55 -18.82 -0.66 -7.09
C ILE A 55 -18.70 -1.87 -6.16
N GLY A 56 -19.32 -2.98 -6.57
CA GLY A 56 -19.34 -4.22 -5.80
C GLY A 56 -17.93 -4.71 -5.47
N ARG A 57 -17.74 -5.19 -4.23
CA ARG A 57 -16.44 -5.66 -3.71
C ARG A 57 -15.76 -6.67 -4.62
N VAL A 58 -16.53 -7.53 -5.28
CA VAL A 58 -16.05 -8.56 -6.22
C VAL A 58 -15.47 -7.94 -7.49
N GLN A 59 -16.13 -6.94 -8.07
CA GLN A 59 -15.63 -6.23 -9.26
C GLN A 59 -14.38 -5.42 -8.93
N LYS A 60 -14.33 -4.77 -7.76
CA LYS A 60 -13.11 -4.09 -7.30
C LYS A 60 -11.95 -5.07 -7.14
N ARG A 61 -12.18 -6.23 -6.52
CA ARG A 61 -11.17 -7.28 -6.37
C ARG A 61 -10.66 -7.75 -7.72
N GLN A 62 -11.55 -8.03 -8.67
CA GLN A 62 -11.15 -8.48 -10.01
C GLN A 62 -10.36 -7.40 -10.77
N GLY A 63 -10.76 -6.13 -10.68
CA GLY A 63 -10.01 -5.03 -11.31
C GLY A 63 -8.61 -4.88 -10.72
N VAL A 64 -8.50 -4.95 -9.40
CA VAL A 64 -7.22 -4.88 -8.69
C VAL A 64 -6.35 -6.11 -8.99
N ASP A 65 -6.92 -7.33 -8.99
CA ASP A 65 -6.21 -8.56 -9.36
C ASP A 65 -5.72 -8.53 -10.82
N ALA A 66 -6.52 -7.98 -11.74
CA ALA A 66 -6.12 -7.80 -13.13
C ALA A 66 -4.96 -6.80 -13.30
N LEU A 67 -4.98 -5.69 -12.55
CA LEU A 67 -3.88 -4.72 -12.51
C LEU A 67 -2.61 -5.36 -11.92
N LEU A 68 -2.77 -6.16 -10.86
CA LEU A 68 -1.66 -6.83 -10.19
C LEU A 68 -1.03 -7.94 -11.06
N LYS A 69 -1.86 -8.71 -11.78
CA LYS A 69 -1.40 -9.70 -12.75
C LYS A 69 -0.67 -9.06 -13.93
N LYS A 70 -1.17 -7.92 -14.44
CA LYS A 70 -0.51 -7.19 -15.53
C LYS A 70 0.84 -6.60 -15.13
N GLY A 71 0.99 -6.16 -13.89
CA GLY A 71 2.23 -5.53 -13.43
C GLY A 71 3.29 -6.45 -12.84
N LYS A 72 3.05 -7.78 -12.77
CA LYS A 72 3.96 -8.76 -12.13
C LYS A 72 4.36 -8.37 -10.70
N TYR A 73 3.40 -7.87 -9.93
CA TYR A 73 3.63 -7.46 -8.54
C TYR A 73 3.87 -8.67 -7.63
N SER A 74 4.55 -8.47 -6.51
CA SER A 74 4.86 -9.52 -5.56
C SER A 74 3.58 -10.16 -4.96
N GLU A 75 3.66 -11.43 -4.57
CA GLU A 75 2.55 -12.11 -3.87
C GLU A 75 2.14 -11.38 -2.58
N VAL A 76 3.10 -10.74 -1.91
CA VAL A 76 2.85 -10.00 -0.67
C VAL A 76 2.00 -8.76 -0.96
N THR A 77 2.33 -8.03 -2.03
CA THR A 77 1.55 -6.90 -2.53
C THR A 77 0.14 -7.37 -2.91
N THR A 78 0.03 -8.46 -3.66
CA THR A 78 -1.27 -9.00 -4.11
C THR A 78 -2.17 -9.40 -2.95
N ASN A 79 -1.63 -10.03 -1.91
CA ASN A 79 -2.39 -10.42 -0.73
C ASN A 79 -2.89 -9.22 0.06
N LEU A 80 -2.10 -8.15 0.18
CA LEU A 80 -2.53 -6.90 0.81
C LEU A 80 -3.72 -6.29 0.07
N PHE A 81 -3.61 -6.19 -1.25
CA PHE A 81 -4.64 -5.57 -2.07
C PHE A 81 -5.94 -6.38 -2.08
N ASN A 82 -5.85 -7.71 -2.07
CA ASN A 82 -7.00 -8.57 -1.86
C ASN A 82 -7.67 -8.30 -0.52
N LEU A 83 -6.89 -8.19 0.57
CA LEU A 83 -7.41 -7.88 1.90
C LEU A 83 -8.05 -6.48 1.97
N LEU A 84 -7.47 -5.49 1.31
CA LEU A 84 -8.04 -4.13 1.23
C LEU A 84 -9.32 -4.10 0.39
N ALA A 85 -9.38 -4.85 -0.71
CA ALA A 85 -10.56 -4.98 -1.54
C ALA A 85 -11.71 -5.68 -0.79
N GLU A 86 -11.42 -6.74 -0.04
CA GLU A 86 -12.41 -7.44 0.80
C GLU A 86 -12.96 -6.53 1.91
N ASN A 87 -12.09 -5.75 2.55
CA ASN A 87 -12.48 -4.82 3.61
C ASN A 87 -13.07 -3.50 3.08
N GLY A 88 -13.08 -3.28 1.76
CA GLY A 88 -13.55 -2.03 1.14
C GLY A 88 -12.67 -0.80 1.45
N ARG A 89 -11.43 -1.01 1.90
CA ARG A 89 -10.50 0.04 2.35
C ARG A 89 -9.53 0.49 1.25
N LEU A 90 -9.91 0.31 -0.01
CA LEU A 90 -9.07 0.64 -1.15
C LEU A 90 -8.78 2.15 -1.28
N SER A 91 -9.64 3.01 -0.75
CA SER A 91 -9.41 4.45 -0.64
C SER A 91 -8.26 4.81 0.33
N GLU A 92 -8.02 3.97 1.34
CA GLU A 92 -6.98 4.17 2.35
C GLU A 92 -5.61 3.65 1.89
N THR A 93 -5.54 3.09 0.68
CA THR A 93 -4.29 2.56 0.10
C THR A 93 -3.18 3.61 0.11
N THR A 94 -3.46 4.86 -0.26
CA THR A 94 -2.45 5.93 -0.29
C THR A 94 -1.88 6.21 1.11
N LYS A 95 -2.71 6.15 2.16
CA LYS A 95 -2.26 6.32 3.54
C LYS A 95 -1.43 5.13 4.01
N ILE A 96 -1.84 3.91 3.67
CA ILE A 96 -1.09 2.68 3.98
C ILE A 96 0.29 2.69 3.31
N ILE A 97 0.38 3.15 2.06
CA ILE A 97 1.65 3.30 1.35
C ILE A 97 2.55 4.30 2.09
N GLY A 98 2.04 5.47 2.46
CA GLY A 98 2.80 6.46 3.24
C GLY A 98 3.26 5.91 4.60
N ALA A 99 2.38 5.22 5.32
CA ALA A 99 2.70 4.58 6.59
C ALA A 99 3.78 3.50 6.43
N TYR A 100 3.73 2.71 5.35
CA TYR A 100 4.74 1.71 5.02
C TYR A 100 6.10 2.34 4.69
N GLN A 101 6.12 3.44 3.94
CA GLN A 101 7.34 4.21 3.66
C GLN A 101 7.98 4.69 4.96
N SER A 102 7.21 5.31 5.86
CA SER A 102 7.70 5.72 7.18
C SER A 102 8.26 4.55 8.00
N LEU A 103 7.65 3.37 7.89
CA LEU A 103 8.09 2.15 8.55
C LEU A 103 9.41 1.61 7.96
N MET A 104 9.56 1.66 6.63
CA MET A 104 10.78 1.30 5.92
C MET A 104 11.94 2.25 6.24
N MET A 105 11.69 3.55 6.30
CA MET A 105 12.68 4.55 6.70
C MET A 105 13.18 4.29 8.13
N ALA A 106 12.26 4.05 9.06
CA ALA A 106 12.60 3.69 10.43
C ALA A 106 13.38 2.37 10.53
N HIS A 107 13.07 1.40 9.65
CA HIS A 107 13.83 0.15 9.58
C HIS A 107 15.25 0.34 9.01
N ARG A 108 15.43 1.25 8.05
CA ARG A 108 16.76 1.62 7.52
C ARG A 108 17.55 2.54 8.46
N GLY A 109 16.93 3.05 9.53
CA GLY A 109 17.56 3.97 10.47
C GLY A 109 17.64 5.42 9.96
N GLU A 110 16.90 5.74 8.90
CA GLU A 110 16.84 7.09 8.32
C GLU A 110 15.71 7.88 8.98
N VAL A 111 16.06 8.85 9.84
CA VAL A 111 15.11 9.82 10.40
C VAL A 111 15.01 11.00 9.43
N LEU A 112 13.82 11.25 8.89
CA LEU A 112 13.55 12.41 8.04
C LEU A 112 13.66 13.70 8.90
N ALA A 113 14.81 14.36 8.88
CA ALA A 113 14.96 15.69 9.44
C ALA A 113 14.30 16.71 8.48
N VAL A 114 13.07 17.13 8.78
CA VAL A 114 12.43 18.24 8.07
C VAL A 114 13.12 19.52 8.52
N ILE A 115 13.99 20.07 7.68
CA ILE A 115 14.56 21.41 7.90
C ILE A 115 13.51 22.43 7.45
N THR A 116 12.70 22.91 8.39
CA THR A 116 11.84 24.07 8.14
C THR A 116 12.71 25.32 8.28
N SER A 117 13.24 25.83 7.16
CA SER A 117 13.83 27.17 7.13
C SER A 117 12.70 28.21 7.13
N ALA A 118 12.73 29.13 8.10
CA ALA A 118 11.87 30.30 8.17
C ALA A 118 12.38 31.44 7.26
#